data_AF-A0A6I4N7B5-F1
#
_entry.id   AF-A0A6I4N7B5-F1
#
_cell.length_a   1.000
_cell.length_b   1.000
_cell.length_c   1.000
_cell.angle_alpha   90.00
_cell.angle_beta   90.00
_cell.angle_gamma   90.00
#
_symmetry.space_group_name_H-M   'P 1'
#
loop_
_entity.id
_entity.type
_entity.pdbx_description
1 polymer ?
#
loop_
_entity_poly.entity_id
_entity_poly.type
_entity_poly.pdbx_seq_one_letter_code
_entity_poly.pdbx_strand_id
1 'polypeptide(L)'
;MASELGVSEGARAGTGVSGGAGSDSASGTSWGSRLGSGSGSGSRSGSGSGSGSRSGTGSGSRSGSGSGSGSGSGSGSRSGTGSGSDSRSGSGSDSGSHSGSGSDSRSGTGSGSRSGSVSGSRSGSGSGSGTGGGSSSGSGSGSSPSGTKLDGRVERGNQTRRLVLRRTVDIASVEGLDALSVGRIATELKLSKSGVFALFGSKEELQLATIRAAGRIFLDAVVEPATQSPPGLGRVWQLCARWLDYSEQRVFPGGCFFYGVIAEFDAREGAVHDALVRADRDWTGQVERCVAEARDTGELHPDTDVPQVAFELIALMETANAHSVLHDEPAIYRRAGVAITARLRAAATDPSLVPQLNSSLSASASPGLP
;
A
#
# COMPACT_ATOMS: atom_id res chain seq x y z
N MET A 1 -1.81 44.53 47.63
CA MET A 1 -0.74 43.57 47.29
C MET A 1 -1.07 43.05 45.90
N ALA A 2 -0.77 43.80 44.83
CA ALA A 2 0.50 43.75 44.06
C ALA A 2 0.72 42.32 43.50
N SER A 3 0.38 42.05 42.22
CA SER A 3 1.28 42.03 41.03
C SER A 3 2.38 40.93 41.17
N GLU A 4 2.79 40.14 40.18
CA GLU A 4 2.98 40.33 38.74
C GLU A 4 3.41 38.99 38.10
N LEU A 5 3.55 38.99 36.77
CA LEU A 5 3.98 37.92 35.84
C LEU A 5 5.42 37.43 36.05
N GLY A 6 5.76 36.24 35.50
CA GLY A 6 7.14 35.79 35.38
C GLY A 6 7.35 34.59 34.45
N VAL A 7 7.46 34.86 33.15
CA VAL A 7 8.12 33.95 32.17
C VAL A 7 9.62 33.94 32.49
N SER A 8 10.26 32.76 32.51
CA SER A 8 11.73 32.68 32.47
C SER A 8 12.20 31.76 31.33
N GLU A 9 12.70 32.43 30.29
CA GLU A 9 13.49 31.90 29.20
C GLU A 9 14.94 31.73 29.72
N GLY A 10 15.50 30.53 29.61
CA GLY A 10 16.85 30.21 30.08
C GLY A 10 17.71 29.62 28.98
N ALA A 11 18.40 30.47 28.23
CA ALA A 11 19.46 30.06 27.31
C ALA A 11 20.67 29.51 28.09
N ARG A 12 21.02 28.24 27.87
CA ARG A 12 22.30 27.68 28.33
C ARG A 12 23.26 27.53 27.15
N ALA A 13 24.26 28.40 27.09
CA ALA A 13 25.47 28.16 26.31
C ALA A 13 26.35 27.13 27.04
N GLY A 14 26.62 26.00 26.39
CA GLY A 14 27.49 24.96 26.94
C GLY A 14 28.36 24.37 25.85
N THR A 15 29.66 24.67 25.88
CA THR A 15 30.71 24.00 25.10
C THR A 15 31.04 22.68 25.80
N GLY A 16 30.56 21.55 25.27
CA GLY A 16 30.82 20.23 25.83
C GLY A 16 31.35 19.27 24.77
N VAL A 17 32.58 18.80 24.96
CA VAL A 17 33.10 17.58 24.31
C VAL A 17 32.59 16.40 25.13
N SER A 18 31.62 15.65 24.62
CA SER A 18 31.16 14.39 25.23
C SER A 18 31.61 13.22 24.36
N GLY A 19 32.69 12.54 24.76
CA GLY A 19 33.00 11.18 24.31
C GLY A 19 32.42 10.20 25.32
N GLY A 20 31.50 9.34 24.88
CA GLY A 20 30.92 8.31 25.74
C GLY A 20 30.15 7.28 24.93
N ALA A 21 30.55 6.01 25.05
CA ALA A 21 29.73 4.87 24.68
C ALA A 21 28.78 4.59 25.85
N GLY A 22 27.51 4.98 25.69
CA GLY A 22 26.46 4.79 26.69
C GLY A 22 25.10 4.67 26.01
N SER A 23 24.34 3.63 26.35
CA SER A 23 22.97 3.42 25.92
C SER A 23 22.02 4.29 26.76
N ASP A 24 21.88 5.56 26.37
CA ASP A 24 20.85 6.45 26.92
C ASP A 24 19.69 6.58 25.93
N SER A 25 18.53 6.03 26.31
CA SER A 25 17.24 6.26 25.66
C SER A 25 16.75 7.68 25.99
N ALA A 26 17.23 8.68 25.25
CA ALA A 26 16.72 10.05 25.35
C ALA A 26 15.78 10.37 24.18
N SER A 27 14.46 10.23 24.41
CA SER A 27 13.41 10.87 23.60
C SER A 27 13.36 12.35 23.97
N GLY A 28 13.95 13.23 23.15
CA GLY A 28 13.96 14.67 23.40
C GLY A 28 13.86 15.52 22.13
N THR A 29 12.84 16.37 22.07
CA THR A 29 12.66 17.41 21.05
C THR A 29 13.54 18.61 21.42
N SER A 30 14.66 18.84 20.71
CA SER A 30 15.59 19.96 20.98
C SER A 30 15.52 21.01 19.88
N TRP A 31 15.17 22.25 20.23
CA TRP A 31 15.26 23.43 19.37
C TRP A 31 16.50 24.26 19.76
N GLY A 32 17.35 24.63 18.80
CA GLY A 32 18.46 25.57 19.05
C GLY A 32 19.60 25.55 18.02
N SER A 33 20.28 26.69 17.91
CA SER A 33 21.46 26.90 17.05
C SER A 33 22.70 26.25 17.66
N ARG A 34 23.33 25.28 16.97
CA ARG A 34 24.52 24.58 17.52
C ARG A 34 25.72 24.58 16.55
N LEU A 35 26.87 24.99 17.06
CA LEU A 35 28.20 24.73 16.49
C LEU A 35 28.86 23.58 17.27
N GLY A 36 29.33 22.53 16.59
CA GLY A 36 30.04 21.46 17.28
C GLY A 36 30.48 20.27 16.44
N SER A 37 31.60 19.66 16.85
CA SER A 37 32.18 18.43 16.30
C SER A 37 31.85 17.24 17.20
N GLY A 38 31.41 16.12 16.65
CA GLY A 38 31.06 14.96 17.48
C GLY A 38 30.97 13.63 16.75
N SER A 39 31.27 12.56 17.49
CA SER A 39 31.15 11.16 17.06
C SER A 39 30.13 10.42 17.92
N GLY A 40 29.22 9.64 17.32
CA GLY A 40 28.27 8.86 18.11
C GLY A 40 27.26 8.03 17.31
N SER A 41 26.64 7.08 18.00
CA SER A 41 25.59 6.20 17.49
C SER A 41 24.26 6.43 18.20
N GLY A 42 23.13 6.43 17.47
CA GLY A 42 21.80 6.52 18.09
C GLY A 42 20.67 7.04 17.20
N SER A 43 19.43 6.91 17.69
CA SER A 43 18.21 7.34 17.00
C SER A 43 17.80 8.75 17.42
N ARG A 44 17.62 9.68 16.47
CA ARG A 44 17.31 11.10 16.81
C ARG A 44 16.34 11.76 15.85
N SER A 45 15.29 12.37 16.40
CA SER A 45 14.37 13.28 15.69
C SER A 45 14.53 14.71 16.21
N GLY A 46 14.61 15.71 15.33
CA GLY A 46 14.73 17.09 15.80
C GLY A 46 14.77 18.16 14.71
N SER A 47 14.52 19.41 15.13
CA SER A 47 14.50 20.60 14.28
C SER A 47 15.52 21.64 14.74
N GLY A 48 16.34 22.19 13.84
CA GLY A 48 17.30 23.23 14.23
C GLY A 48 18.28 23.68 13.16
N SER A 49 18.93 24.81 13.39
CA SER A 49 19.95 25.39 12.50
C SER A 49 21.36 25.24 13.08
N GLY A 50 22.39 25.05 12.28
CA GLY A 50 23.75 24.95 12.82
C GLY A 50 24.82 24.52 11.84
N SER A 51 26.09 24.70 12.25
CA SER A 51 27.26 24.31 11.45
C SER A 51 28.19 23.38 12.21
N GLY A 52 28.71 22.33 11.57
CA GLY A 52 29.66 21.43 12.24
C GLY A 52 29.98 20.13 11.49
N SER A 53 31.01 19.44 11.97
CA SER A 53 31.51 18.19 11.37
C SER A 53 31.16 16.97 12.23
N ARG A 54 30.57 15.92 11.63
CA ARG A 54 30.05 14.77 12.40
C ARG A 54 30.34 13.42 11.76
N SER A 55 30.67 12.43 12.58
CA SER A 55 30.90 11.05 12.14
C SER A 55 30.07 10.07 12.98
N GLY A 56 29.33 9.13 12.37
CA GLY A 56 28.51 8.20 13.19
C GLY A 56 27.51 7.33 12.43
N THR A 57 26.86 6.42 13.16
CA THR A 57 25.85 5.48 12.65
C THR A 57 24.50 5.66 13.36
N GLY A 58 23.38 5.72 12.63
CA GLY A 58 22.08 5.89 13.29
C GLY A 58 20.89 6.18 12.38
N SER A 59 19.69 6.20 12.97
CA SER A 59 18.42 6.36 12.27
C SER A 59 17.60 7.55 12.78
N GLY A 60 16.92 8.31 11.91
CA GLY A 60 16.02 9.38 12.39
C GLY A 60 15.67 10.47 11.39
N SER A 61 14.70 11.31 11.77
CA SER A 61 14.11 12.34 10.92
C SER A 61 14.50 13.75 11.37
N ARG A 62 15.01 14.58 10.45
CA ARG A 62 15.50 15.94 10.81
C ARG A 62 15.03 17.03 9.86
N SER A 63 14.67 18.17 10.43
CA SER A 63 14.26 19.37 9.68
C SER A 63 15.12 20.59 10.06
N GLY A 64 15.79 21.26 9.12
CA GLY A 64 16.62 22.42 9.51
C GLY A 64 17.56 22.98 8.45
N SER A 65 18.21 24.11 8.76
CA SER A 65 19.15 24.80 7.85
C SER A 65 20.58 24.84 8.41
N GLY A 66 21.58 24.43 7.62
CA GLY A 66 22.95 24.33 8.15
C GLY A 66 24.05 24.05 7.14
N SER A 67 25.30 24.22 7.57
CA SER A 67 26.50 23.98 6.77
C SER A 67 27.46 23.02 7.50
N GLY A 68 27.80 21.88 6.90
CA GLY A 68 28.62 20.88 7.59
C GLY A 68 29.20 19.80 6.68
N SER A 69 30.12 19.02 7.24
CA SER A 69 30.77 17.89 6.58
C SER A 69 30.72 16.64 7.46
N GLY A 70 30.22 15.52 6.95
CA GLY A 70 30.11 14.30 7.76
C GLY A 70 30.28 12.99 7.01
N SER A 71 30.67 11.97 7.78
CA SER A 71 30.91 10.60 7.31
C SER A 71 30.15 9.59 8.16
N GLY A 72 29.24 8.78 7.57
CA GLY A 72 28.43 7.86 8.37
C GLY A 72 27.50 6.93 7.59
N SER A 73 26.93 5.95 8.31
CA SER A 73 26.05 4.91 7.78
C SER A 73 24.72 4.86 8.55
N GLY A 74 23.57 4.98 7.89
CA GLY A 74 22.27 5.04 8.57
C GLY A 74 21.05 5.27 7.68
N SER A 75 19.84 5.17 8.26
CA SER A 75 18.55 5.23 7.57
C SER A 75 17.69 6.38 8.13
N GLY A 76 17.27 7.35 7.32
CA GLY A 76 16.43 8.46 7.82
C GLY A 76 16.02 9.49 6.79
N SER A 77 15.02 10.30 7.12
CA SER A 77 14.46 11.34 6.23
C SER A 77 14.93 12.73 6.66
N ARG A 78 15.34 13.58 5.70
CA ARG A 78 15.81 14.94 5.98
C ARG A 78 15.10 15.97 5.11
N SER A 79 14.72 17.10 5.69
CA SER A 79 14.11 18.22 4.98
C SER A 79 14.80 19.52 5.40
N GLY A 80 15.47 20.22 4.48
CA GLY A 80 16.26 21.40 4.87
C GLY A 80 17.03 22.08 3.74
N THR A 81 17.55 23.27 4.02
CA THR A 81 18.37 24.10 3.11
C THR A 81 19.79 24.25 3.66
N GLY A 82 20.83 23.96 2.88
CA GLY A 82 22.21 23.98 3.36
C GLY A 82 23.27 23.82 2.28
N SER A 83 24.54 23.97 2.65
CA SER A 83 25.70 23.75 1.77
C SER A 83 26.74 22.91 2.51
N GLY A 84 27.18 21.79 1.93
CA GLY A 84 28.07 20.86 2.62
C GLY A 84 28.69 19.77 1.75
N SER A 85 29.63 19.02 2.32
CA SER A 85 30.30 17.89 1.65
C SER A 85 30.20 16.65 2.53
N ASP A 86 29.43 15.66 2.09
CA ASP A 86 29.11 14.45 2.86
C ASP A 86 29.54 13.19 2.10
N SER A 87 30.08 12.21 2.82
CA SER A 87 30.38 10.86 2.32
C SER A 87 29.57 9.82 3.10
N ARG A 88 28.64 9.10 2.46
CA ARG A 88 27.72 8.18 3.16
C ARG A 88 27.55 6.84 2.47
N SER A 89 27.34 5.80 3.27
CA SER A 89 27.04 4.43 2.82
C SER A 89 25.79 3.93 3.54
N GLY A 90 24.66 3.76 2.86
CA GLY A 90 23.41 3.28 3.48
C GLY A 90 22.18 3.26 2.58
N SER A 91 21.12 2.58 3.02
CA SER A 91 19.83 2.42 2.34
C SER A 91 18.80 3.37 2.96
N GLY A 92 18.39 4.42 2.26
CA GLY A 92 17.42 5.41 2.75
C GLY A 92 16.70 6.16 1.63
N SER A 93 15.47 6.61 1.90
CA SER A 93 14.67 7.42 0.98
C SER A 93 14.87 8.90 1.29
N ASP A 94 15.54 9.63 0.39
CA ASP A 94 15.68 11.08 0.46
C ASP A 94 14.49 11.76 -0.22
N SER A 95 13.52 12.28 0.53
CA SER A 95 12.48 13.19 0.03
C SER A 95 12.81 14.63 0.44
N GLY A 96 13.38 15.41 -0.49
CA GLY A 96 13.73 16.81 -0.25
C GLY A 96 13.52 17.70 -1.48
N SER A 97 12.72 18.76 -1.31
CA SER A 97 12.63 19.88 -2.25
C SER A 97 13.85 20.78 -2.06
N HIS A 98 14.74 20.81 -3.04
CA HIS A 98 15.92 21.67 -3.00
C HIS A 98 15.62 22.92 -3.83
N SER A 99 15.47 24.07 -3.17
CA SER A 99 15.47 25.38 -3.81
C SER A 99 16.60 26.20 -3.17
N GLY A 100 17.76 26.24 -3.84
CA GLY A 100 18.94 26.97 -3.41
C GLY A 100 20.10 26.84 -4.41
N SER A 101 20.88 27.90 -4.54
CA SER A 101 22.09 27.97 -5.37
C SER A 101 23.30 27.57 -4.51
N GLY A 102 23.84 26.35 -4.69
CA GLY A 102 24.97 25.87 -3.89
C GLY A 102 25.68 24.65 -4.50
N SER A 103 26.99 24.54 -4.25
CA SER A 103 27.90 23.53 -4.80
C SER A 103 28.06 22.34 -3.84
N ASP A 104 27.29 21.27 -4.03
CA ASP A 104 27.42 20.05 -3.21
C ASP A 104 28.29 18.99 -3.91
N SER A 105 29.26 18.42 -3.18
CA SER A 105 29.99 17.20 -3.59
C SER A 105 29.54 16.02 -2.72
N ARG A 106 28.94 14.99 -3.33
CA ARG A 106 28.47 13.78 -2.63
C ARG A 106 29.01 12.52 -3.30
N SER A 107 29.55 11.60 -2.52
CA SER A 107 29.95 10.26 -2.95
C SER A 107 29.27 9.20 -2.05
N GLY A 108 28.54 8.25 -2.66
CA GLY A 108 27.85 7.18 -1.95
C GLY A 108 27.19 6.16 -2.88
N THR A 109 26.99 4.93 -2.39
CA THR A 109 26.30 3.82 -3.07
C THR A 109 24.99 3.50 -2.33
N GLY A 110 23.82 3.69 -2.97
CA GLY A 110 22.51 3.40 -2.38
C GLY A 110 21.34 3.52 -3.37
N SER A 111 20.22 2.84 -3.08
CA SER A 111 18.98 2.82 -3.89
C SER A 111 17.92 3.72 -3.24
N GLY A 112 17.40 4.72 -3.97
CA GLY A 112 16.33 5.59 -3.50
C GLY A 112 15.64 6.37 -4.62
N SER A 113 14.36 6.70 -4.44
CA SER A 113 13.54 7.50 -5.36
C SER A 113 13.71 8.99 -5.11
N ARG A 114 13.90 9.79 -6.17
CA ARG A 114 13.97 11.26 -6.11
C ARG A 114 12.75 11.88 -6.78
N SER A 115 12.11 12.85 -6.13
CA SER A 115 11.11 13.72 -6.75
C SER A 115 11.51 15.18 -6.50
N GLY A 116 11.77 15.93 -7.57
CA GLY A 116 12.09 17.35 -7.51
C GLY A 116 12.31 17.96 -8.89
N SER A 117 11.69 19.12 -9.12
CA SER A 117 11.87 19.94 -10.32
C SER A 117 13.21 20.69 -10.22
N VAL A 118 14.11 20.52 -11.18
CA VAL A 118 15.35 21.31 -11.27
C VAL A 118 15.22 22.30 -12.42
N SER A 119 15.16 23.59 -12.09
CA SER A 119 15.36 24.68 -13.03
C SER A 119 16.77 25.23 -12.80
N GLY A 120 17.73 24.86 -13.66
CA GLY A 120 19.10 25.35 -13.55
C GLY A 120 20.04 24.74 -14.59
N SER A 121 20.78 25.59 -15.29
CA SER A 121 21.77 25.24 -16.31
C SER A 121 22.94 24.45 -15.70
N ARG A 122 23.26 23.29 -16.29
CA ARG A 122 24.43 22.49 -15.89
C ARG A 122 25.59 22.75 -16.85
N SER A 123 26.73 23.18 -16.30
CA SER A 123 28.05 23.04 -16.92
C SER A 123 28.88 22.16 -16.00
N GLY A 124 29.29 20.98 -16.47
CA GLY A 124 30.07 20.04 -15.68
C GLY A 124 30.70 18.98 -16.57
N SER A 125 32.03 19.02 -16.67
CA SER A 125 32.85 18.06 -17.39
C SER A 125 32.96 16.76 -16.59
N GLY A 126 32.45 15.66 -17.14
CA GLY A 126 32.58 14.32 -16.57
C GLY A 126 33.28 13.40 -17.56
N SER A 127 34.55 13.08 -17.28
CA SER A 127 35.31 12.06 -18.01
C SER A 127 34.89 10.68 -17.51
N GLY A 128 34.15 9.94 -18.35
CA GLY A 128 33.84 8.52 -18.14
C GLY A 128 34.34 7.72 -19.34
N SER A 129 35.43 6.99 -19.16
CA SER A 129 36.00 6.10 -20.16
C SER A 129 35.15 4.83 -20.25
N GLY A 130 34.43 4.66 -21.36
CA GLY A 130 33.74 3.42 -21.73
C GLY A 130 34.07 3.06 -23.18
N THR A 131 34.97 2.11 -23.37
CA THR A 131 35.28 1.52 -24.68
C THR A 131 34.31 0.38 -24.99
N GLY A 132 33.54 0.51 -26.06
CA GLY A 132 32.72 -0.56 -26.65
C GLY A 132 32.18 -0.10 -28.00
N GLY A 133 32.82 -0.52 -29.09
CA GLY A 133 32.44 -0.18 -30.46
C GLY A 133 31.45 -1.17 -31.08
N GLY A 134 30.67 -0.69 -32.05
CA GLY A 134 29.82 -1.51 -32.93
C GLY A 134 28.62 -0.78 -33.53
N SER A 135 28.77 -0.26 -34.75
CA SER A 135 27.83 0.51 -35.59
C SER A 135 26.56 -0.26 -35.99
N SER A 136 25.41 0.38 -36.27
CA SER A 136 25.12 0.92 -37.61
C SER A 136 23.83 1.77 -37.70
N SER A 137 23.97 2.78 -38.57
CA SER A 137 23.07 3.66 -39.32
C SER A 137 21.57 3.35 -39.49
N GLY A 138 20.77 4.42 -39.38
CA GLY A 138 19.46 4.57 -40.00
C GLY A 138 18.99 6.05 -39.98
N SER A 139 19.21 6.76 -41.08
CA SER A 139 18.75 8.14 -41.30
C SER A 139 17.26 8.17 -41.65
N GLY A 140 16.52 9.13 -41.07
CA GLY A 140 15.13 9.40 -41.43
C GLY A 140 14.60 10.65 -40.71
N SER A 141 14.70 11.79 -41.39
CA SER A 141 14.20 13.10 -40.96
C SER A 141 12.67 13.15 -40.99
N GLY A 142 12.04 13.69 -39.95
CA GLY A 142 10.60 13.95 -39.89
C GLY A 142 10.21 14.63 -38.57
N SER A 143 10.15 15.96 -38.59
CA SER A 143 9.84 16.82 -37.45
C SER A 143 8.33 16.92 -37.22
N SER A 144 7.81 16.54 -36.05
CA SER A 144 6.51 16.96 -35.44
C SER A 144 6.27 16.28 -34.07
N PRO A 145 5.37 16.79 -33.21
CA PRO A 145 5.71 17.20 -31.85
C PRO A 145 5.70 16.06 -30.82
N SER A 146 6.50 16.27 -29.77
CA SER A 146 6.76 15.35 -28.66
C SER A 146 5.52 15.10 -27.79
N GLY A 147 4.73 14.10 -28.14
CA GLY A 147 3.96 13.33 -27.16
C GLY A 147 4.93 12.45 -26.38
N THR A 148 4.92 12.54 -25.06
CA THR A 148 5.61 11.63 -24.15
C THR A 148 5.24 10.18 -24.48
N LYS A 149 6.08 9.50 -25.29
CA LYS A 149 5.98 8.06 -25.52
C LYS A 149 6.16 7.38 -24.17
N LEU A 150 5.06 6.89 -23.58
CA LEU A 150 5.09 5.94 -22.48
C LEU A 150 6.03 4.80 -22.89
N ASP A 151 7.08 4.58 -22.10
CA ASP A 151 8.12 3.59 -22.41
C ASP A 151 7.48 2.21 -22.56
N GLY A 152 7.39 1.72 -23.80
CA GLY A 152 6.78 0.42 -24.11
C GLY A 152 7.49 -0.77 -23.45
N ARG A 153 8.66 -0.58 -22.81
CA ARG A 153 9.26 -1.57 -21.91
C ARG A 153 8.58 -1.60 -20.55
N VAL A 154 8.27 -0.43 -19.99
CA VAL A 154 7.57 -0.30 -18.70
C VAL A 154 6.15 -0.86 -18.80
N GLU A 155 5.43 -0.55 -19.87
CA GLU A 155 4.07 -1.07 -20.06
C GLU A 155 4.05 -2.60 -20.24
N ARG A 156 4.97 -3.15 -21.02
CA ARG A 156 5.14 -4.62 -21.13
C ARG A 156 5.52 -5.25 -19.79
N GLY A 157 6.41 -4.62 -19.02
CA GLY A 157 6.76 -5.07 -17.67
C GLY A 157 5.54 -5.09 -16.73
N ASN A 158 4.70 -4.05 -16.80
CA ASN A 158 3.45 -3.96 -16.03
C ASN A 158 2.41 -5.00 -16.46
N GLN A 159 2.31 -5.30 -17.75
CA GLN A 159 1.44 -6.37 -18.27
C GLN A 159 1.90 -7.74 -17.78
N THR A 160 3.20 -8.06 -17.90
CA THR A 160 3.76 -9.30 -17.36
C THR A 160 3.53 -9.41 -15.85
N ARG A 161 3.74 -8.32 -15.10
CA ARG A 161 3.47 -8.27 -13.67
C ARG A 161 2.00 -8.58 -13.34
N ARG A 162 1.05 -8.02 -14.10
CA ARG A 162 -0.39 -8.27 -13.94
C ARG A 162 -0.74 -9.74 -14.21
N LEU A 163 -0.20 -10.34 -15.26
CA LEU A 163 -0.42 -11.76 -15.59
C LEU A 163 0.13 -12.68 -14.49
N VAL A 164 1.34 -12.40 -13.99
CA VAL A 164 1.93 -13.16 -12.89
C VAL A 164 1.07 -13.04 -11.63
N LEU A 165 0.64 -11.83 -11.29
CA LEU A 165 -0.20 -11.60 -10.12
C LEU A 165 -1.55 -12.30 -10.22
N ARG A 166 -2.21 -12.28 -11.40
CA ARG A 166 -3.47 -13.01 -11.57
C ARG A 166 -3.30 -14.50 -11.27
N ARG A 167 -2.27 -15.14 -11.85
CA ARG A 167 -2.02 -16.57 -11.56
C ARG A 167 -1.66 -16.81 -10.10
N THR A 168 -0.91 -15.90 -9.48
CA THR A 168 -0.52 -16.00 -8.07
C THR A 168 -1.75 -15.92 -7.15
N VAL A 169 -2.70 -15.04 -7.46
CA VAL A 169 -3.98 -14.95 -6.74
C VAL A 169 -4.78 -16.24 -6.89
N ASP A 170 -4.86 -16.81 -8.10
CA ASP A 170 -5.57 -18.07 -8.34
C ASP A 170 -4.98 -19.20 -7.48
N ILE A 171 -3.65 -19.35 -7.45
CA ILE A 171 -2.96 -20.34 -6.61
C ILE A 171 -3.23 -20.10 -5.14
N ALA A 172 -3.01 -18.86 -4.67
CA ALA A 172 -3.17 -18.53 -3.26
C ALA A 172 -4.61 -18.65 -2.75
N SER A 173 -5.61 -18.50 -3.63
CA SER A 173 -7.00 -18.73 -3.26
C SER A 173 -7.29 -20.20 -2.90
N VAL A 174 -6.52 -21.15 -3.44
CA VAL A 174 -6.70 -22.59 -3.22
C VAL A 174 -5.69 -23.14 -2.21
N GLU A 175 -4.43 -22.76 -2.37
CA GLU A 175 -3.29 -23.33 -1.61
C GLU A 175 -2.89 -22.47 -0.41
N GLY A 176 -3.46 -21.27 -0.25
CA GLY A 176 -3.05 -20.29 0.76
C GLY A 176 -1.87 -19.42 0.32
N LEU A 177 -1.64 -18.32 1.06
CA LEU A 177 -0.55 -17.40 0.80
C LEU A 177 0.82 -17.99 1.20
N ASP A 178 0.89 -18.88 2.18
CA ASP A 178 2.16 -19.44 2.65
C ASP A 178 2.75 -20.45 1.65
N ALA A 179 1.93 -21.05 0.79
CA ALA A 179 2.37 -21.87 -0.33
C ALA A 179 3.13 -21.09 -1.42
N LEU A 180 3.01 -19.76 -1.43
CA LEU A 180 3.69 -18.93 -2.42
C LEU A 180 5.21 -18.90 -2.20
N SER A 181 5.95 -19.06 -3.30
CA SER A 181 7.39 -18.80 -3.33
C SER A 181 7.84 -18.36 -4.72
N VAL A 182 8.96 -17.63 -4.80
CA VAL A 182 9.59 -17.23 -6.08
C VAL A 182 9.86 -18.46 -6.95
N GLY A 183 10.32 -19.55 -6.35
CA GLY A 183 10.59 -20.81 -7.05
C GLY A 183 9.34 -21.45 -7.63
N ARG A 184 8.26 -21.53 -6.84
CA ARG A 184 6.97 -22.09 -7.28
C ARG A 184 6.38 -21.29 -8.43
N ILE A 185 6.31 -19.97 -8.30
CA ILE A 185 5.76 -19.09 -9.34
C ILE A 185 6.61 -19.13 -10.61
N ALA A 186 7.94 -19.18 -10.49
CA ALA A 186 8.83 -19.36 -11.64
C ALA A 186 8.54 -20.66 -12.39
N THR A 187 8.41 -21.78 -11.68
CA THR A 187 8.08 -23.09 -12.27
C THR A 187 6.70 -23.06 -12.94
N GLU A 188 5.69 -22.58 -12.23
CA GLU A 188 4.29 -22.58 -12.68
C GLU A 188 4.10 -21.74 -13.95
N LEU A 189 4.73 -20.57 -14.01
CA LEU A 189 4.62 -19.63 -15.13
C LEU A 189 5.70 -19.81 -16.19
N LYS A 190 6.57 -20.84 -16.06
CA LYS A 190 7.71 -21.08 -16.94
C LYS A 190 8.61 -19.84 -17.09
N LEU A 191 8.79 -19.09 -16.01
CA LEU A 191 9.66 -17.93 -15.92
C LEU A 191 10.98 -18.32 -15.23
N SER A 192 12.03 -17.53 -15.43
CA SER A 192 13.26 -17.70 -14.64
C SER A 192 13.02 -17.22 -13.21
N LYS A 193 13.66 -17.89 -12.23
CA LYS A 193 13.62 -17.46 -10.82
C LYS A 193 14.10 -16.02 -10.67
N SER A 194 15.17 -15.64 -11.37
CA SER A 194 15.69 -14.27 -11.40
C SER A 194 14.69 -13.27 -12.00
N GLY A 195 13.88 -13.68 -12.97
CA GLY A 195 12.83 -12.84 -13.55
C GLY A 195 11.68 -12.57 -12.58
N VAL A 196 11.23 -13.59 -11.84
CA VAL A 196 10.21 -13.42 -10.79
C VAL A 196 10.77 -12.61 -9.62
N PHE A 197 12.01 -12.88 -9.21
CA PHE A 197 12.71 -12.11 -8.17
C PHE A 197 12.84 -10.63 -8.56
N ALA A 198 13.17 -10.32 -9.81
CA ALA A 198 13.25 -8.93 -10.29
C ALA A 198 11.91 -8.17 -10.23
N LEU A 199 10.77 -8.89 -10.27
CA LEU A 199 9.45 -8.29 -10.14
C LEU A 199 9.07 -8.08 -8.67
N PHE A 200 9.30 -9.06 -7.79
CA PHE A 200 8.70 -9.04 -6.45
C PHE A 200 9.70 -8.92 -5.32
N GLY A 201 11.00 -9.13 -5.53
CA GLY A 201 12.02 -9.06 -4.49
C GLY A 201 11.98 -10.26 -3.54
N SER A 202 10.98 -10.35 -2.67
CA SER A 202 10.88 -11.37 -1.63
C SER A 202 9.57 -12.17 -1.68
N LYS A 203 9.49 -13.25 -0.89
CA LYS A 203 8.24 -13.99 -0.67
C LYS A 203 7.18 -13.10 -0.04
N GLU A 204 7.56 -12.32 0.99
CA GLU A 204 6.64 -11.40 1.67
C GLU A 204 6.11 -10.33 0.70
N GLU A 205 6.97 -9.70 -0.11
CA GLU A 205 6.55 -8.72 -1.10
C GLU A 205 5.67 -9.33 -2.20
N LEU A 206 5.91 -10.60 -2.59
CA LEU A 206 5.03 -11.36 -3.48
C LEU A 206 3.64 -11.58 -2.83
N GLN A 207 3.59 -12.00 -1.57
CA GLN A 207 2.32 -12.17 -0.83
C GLN A 207 1.56 -10.85 -0.72
N LEU A 208 2.23 -9.77 -0.32
CA LEU A 208 1.64 -8.43 -0.24
C LEU A 208 1.15 -7.92 -1.61
N ALA A 209 1.89 -8.19 -2.68
CA ALA A 209 1.46 -7.85 -4.03
C ALA A 209 0.26 -8.68 -4.48
N THR A 210 0.18 -9.94 -4.05
CA THR A 210 -0.95 -10.85 -4.30
C THR A 210 -2.20 -10.36 -3.59
N ILE A 211 -2.11 -9.96 -2.32
CA ILE A 211 -3.23 -9.36 -1.56
C ILE A 211 -3.76 -8.12 -2.28
N ARG A 212 -2.88 -7.20 -2.73
CA ARG A 212 -3.30 -6.00 -3.47
C ARG A 212 -3.98 -6.35 -4.80
N ALA A 213 -3.47 -7.36 -5.52
CA ALA A 213 -4.06 -7.81 -6.77
C ALA A 213 -5.44 -8.45 -6.55
N ALA A 214 -5.58 -9.30 -5.53
CA ALA A 214 -6.86 -9.89 -5.13
C ALA A 214 -7.87 -8.80 -4.75
N GLY A 215 -7.44 -7.78 -3.99
CA GLY A 215 -8.26 -6.62 -3.65
C GLY A 215 -8.77 -5.89 -4.89
N ARG A 216 -7.91 -5.64 -5.89
CA ARG A 216 -8.37 -5.02 -7.15
C ARG A 216 -9.39 -5.87 -7.88
N ILE A 217 -9.15 -7.19 -8.00
CA ILE A 217 -10.09 -8.12 -8.65
C ILE A 217 -11.44 -8.12 -7.92
N PHE A 218 -11.42 -8.14 -6.58
CA PHE A 218 -12.62 -8.08 -5.76
C PHE A 218 -13.38 -6.77 -5.93
N LEU A 219 -12.68 -5.63 -5.94
CA LEU A 219 -13.30 -4.32 -6.19
C LEU A 219 -13.99 -4.29 -7.56
N ASP A 220 -13.32 -4.76 -8.60
CA ASP A 220 -13.84 -4.77 -9.97
C ASP A 220 -15.06 -5.71 -10.11
N ALA A 221 -15.07 -6.84 -9.40
CA ALA A 221 -16.14 -7.83 -9.48
C ALA A 221 -17.35 -7.50 -8.59
N VAL A 222 -17.13 -6.89 -7.42
CA VAL A 222 -18.14 -6.74 -6.36
C VAL A 222 -18.52 -5.29 -6.12
N VAL A 223 -17.54 -4.44 -5.82
CA VAL A 223 -17.79 -3.09 -5.31
C VAL A 223 -18.11 -2.11 -6.43
N GLU A 224 -17.27 -2.01 -7.46
CA GLU A 224 -17.47 -1.07 -8.57
C GLU A 224 -18.83 -1.27 -9.26
N PRO A 225 -19.29 -2.51 -9.57
CA PRO A 225 -20.61 -2.71 -10.16
C PRO A 225 -21.77 -2.34 -9.23
N ALA A 226 -21.64 -2.56 -7.92
CA ALA A 226 -22.69 -2.22 -6.95
C ALA A 226 -22.84 -0.69 -6.81
N THR A 227 -21.73 0.05 -6.87
CA THR A 227 -21.76 1.53 -6.77
C THR A 227 -22.44 2.23 -7.95
N GLN A 228 -22.69 1.53 -9.06
CA GLN A 228 -23.45 2.06 -10.20
C GLN A 228 -24.95 2.23 -9.88
N SER A 229 -25.47 1.49 -8.91
CA SER A 229 -26.83 1.71 -8.39
C SER A 229 -26.85 2.97 -7.52
N PRO A 230 -27.94 3.77 -7.48
CA PRO A 230 -28.05 4.92 -6.58
C PRO A 230 -28.00 4.47 -5.09
N PRO A 231 -27.61 5.36 -4.15
CA PRO A 231 -27.64 5.05 -2.73
C PRO A 231 -29.06 4.63 -2.30
N GLY A 232 -29.16 3.64 -1.40
CA GLY A 232 -30.44 3.04 -1.00
C GLY A 232 -30.35 1.54 -0.73
N LEU A 233 -31.48 0.93 -0.32
CA LEU A 233 -31.59 -0.50 -0.06
C LEU A 233 -31.25 -1.35 -1.29
N GLY A 234 -31.59 -0.87 -2.48
CA GLY A 234 -31.24 -1.52 -3.74
C GLY A 234 -29.73 -1.68 -3.93
N ARG A 235 -28.92 -0.69 -3.51
CA ARG A 235 -27.44 -0.78 -3.57
C ARG A 235 -26.89 -1.76 -2.54
N VAL A 236 -27.44 -1.78 -1.33
CA VAL A 236 -27.04 -2.75 -0.28
C VAL A 236 -27.30 -4.18 -0.78
N TRP A 237 -28.51 -4.42 -1.29
CA TRP A 237 -28.86 -5.72 -1.87
C TRP A 237 -27.94 -6.08 -3.04
N GLN A 238 -27.67 -5.14 -3.95
CA GLN A 238 -26.80 -5.36 -5.10
C GLN A 238 -25.36 -5.68 -4.68
N LEU A 239 -24.83 -5.03 -3.65
CA LEU A 239 -23.51 -5.30 -3.11
C LEU A 239 -23.41 -6.75 -2.61
N CYS A 240 -24.40 -7.20 -1.83
CA CYS A 240 -24.48 -8.56 -1.34
C CYS A 240 -24.66 -9.58 -2.49
N ALA A 241 -25.55 -9.30 -3.44
CA ALA A 241 -25.77 -10.17 -4.60
C ALA A 241 -24.50 -10.34 -5.43
N ARG A 242 -23.77 -9.25 -5.70
CA ARG A 242 -22.49 -9.30 -6.41
C ARG A 242 -21.45 -10.12 -5.67
N TRP A 243 -21.41 -10.04 -4.35
CA TRP A 243 -20.51 -10.87 -3.56
C TRP A 243 -20.87 -12.35 -3.68
N LEU A 244 -22.15 -12.71 -3.56
CA LEU A 244 -22.59 -14.10 -3.73
C LEU A 244 -22.24 -14.62 -5.13
N ASP A 245 -22.53 -13.84 -6.18
CA ASP A 245 -22.21 -14.17 -7.58
C ASP A 245 -20.71 -14.40 -7.79
N TYR A 246 -19.86 -13.51 -7.26
CA TYR A 246 -18.40 -13.60 -7.42
C TYR A 246 -17.84 -14.89 -6.82
N SER A 247 -18.38 -15.27 -5.66
CA SER A 247 -18.00 -16.50 -4.95
C SER A 247 -18.54 -17.74 -5.64
N GLU A 248 -19.80 -17.71 -6.09
CA GLU A 248 -20.46 -18.80 -6.81
C GLU A 248 -19.78 -19.10 -8.16
N GLN A 249 -19.45 -18.06 -8.92
CA GLN A 249 -18.78 -18.17 -10.22
C GLN A 249 -17.29 -18.51 -10.12
N ARG A 250 -16.75 -18.68 -8.91
CA ARG A 250 -15.34 -18.99 -8.66
C ARG A 250 -14.40 -18.02 -9.39
N VAL A 251 -14.70 -16.71 -9.32
CA VAL A 251 -13.80 -15.65 -9.80
C VAL A 251 -12.38 -15.85 -9.24
N PHE A 252 -12.31 -16.36 -8.02
CA PHE A 252 -11.15 -17.07 -7.50
C PHE A 252 -11.49 -18.57 -7.40
N PRO A 253 -10.61 -19.47 -7.87
CA PRO A 253 -10.88 -20.90 -7.88
C PRO A 253 -11.20 -21.50 -6.50
N GLY A 254 -10.61 -20.99 -5.42
CA GLY A 254 -10.86 -21.44 -4.05
C GLY A 254 -12.04 -20.78 -3.33
N GLY A 255 -12.94 -20.09 -4.06
CA GLY A 255 -13.94 -19.23 -3.44
C GLY A 255 -13.33 -17.93 -2.93
N CYS A 256 -13.91 -17.30 -1.91
CA CYS A 256 -13.45 -15.99 -1.48
C CYS A 256 -11.98 -16.02 -1.01
N PHE A 257 -11.11 -15.29 -1.74
CA PHE A 257 -9.67 -15.23 -1.46
C PHE A 257 -9.41 -14.81 -0.02
N PHE A 258 -10.09 -13.74 0.44
CA PHE A 258 -9.88 -13.17 1.76
C PHE A 258 -10.31 -14.11 2.89
N TYR A 259 -11.39 -14.87 2.70
CA TYR A 259 -11.88 -15.83 3.71
C TYR A 259 -10.80 -16.87 4.09
N GLY A 260 -10.20 -17.51 3.08
CA GLY A 260 -9.19 -18.54 3.33
C GLY A 260 -7.88 -17.98 3.90
N VAL A 261 -7.39 -16.87 3.34
CA VAL A 261 -6.07 -16.33 3.73
C VAL A 261 -6.11 -15.57 5.06
N ILE A 262 -7.26 -15.01 5.46
CA ILE A 262 -7.41 -14.42 6.80
C ILE A 262 -7.30 -15.52 7.84
N ALA A 263 -8.02 -16.64 7.68
CA ALA A 263 -7.93 -17.77 8.59
C ALA A 263 -6.51 -18.38 8.67
N GLU A 264 -5.72 -18.26 7.61
CA GLU A 264 -4.32 -18.72 7.61
C GLU A 264 -3.39 -17.82 8.45
N PHE A 265 -3.72 -16.53 8.59
CA PHE A 265 -2.85 -15.50 9.19
C PHE A 265 -3.42 -14.82 10.46
N ASP A 266 -4.65 -15.12 10.89
CA ASP A 266 -5.37 -14.43 11.98
C ASP A 266 -4.64 -14.44 13.33
N ALA A 267 -3.90 -15.50 13.63
CA ALA A 267 -3.11 -15.66 14.85
C ALA A 267 -1.61 -15.37 14.64
N ARG A 268 -1.23 -14.78 13.51
CA ARG A 268 0.16 -14.43 13.16
C ARG A 268 0.38 -12.93 13.27
N GLU A 269 1.63 -12.54 13.44
CA GLU A 269 2.06 -11.14 13.37
C GLU A 269 2.79 -10.86 12.04
N GLY A 270 2.90 -9.57 11.68
CA GLY A 270 3.74 -9.10 10.58
C GLY A 270 2.99 -8.45 9.43
N ALA A 271 3.73 -8.03 8.39
CA ALA A 271 3.22 -7.16 7.34
C ALA A 271 2.06 -7.77 6.54
N VAL A 272 2.05 -9.10 6.37
CA VAL A 272 0.97 -9.84 5.67
C VAL A 272 -0.31 -9.82 6.49
N HIS A 273 -0.24 -10.16 7.78
CA HIS A 273 -1.38 -10.04 8.71
C HIS A 273 -1.94 -8.62 8.70
N ASP A 274 -1.08 -7.61 8.82
CA ASP A 274 -1.52 -6.20 8.84
C ASP A 274 -2.22 -5.78 7.54
N ALA A 275 -1.81 -6.34 6.41
CA ALA A 275 -2.45 -6.09 5.12
C ALA A 275 -3.84 -6.74 5.04
N LEU A 276 -4.01 -7.92 5.63
CA LEU A 276 -5.29 -8.62 5.69
C LEU A 276 -6.27 -7.93 6.66
N VAL A 277 -5.79 -7.49 7.83
CA VAL A 277 -6.59 -6.67 8.76
C VAL A 277 -7.09 -5.39 8.10
N ARG A 278 -6.25 -4.73 7.29
CA ARG A 278 -6.68 -3.55 6.52
C ARG A 278 -7.75 -3.92 5.49
N ALA A 279 -7.54 -4.98 4.71
CA ALA A 279 -8.51 -5.42 3.70
C ALA A 279 -9.88 -5.78 4.32
N ASP A 280 -9.87 -6.48 5.45
CA ASP A 280 -11.08 -6.84 6.21
C ASP A 280 -11.83 -5.60 6.73
N ARG A 281 -11.12 -4.65 7.33
CA ARG A 281 -11.69 -3.38 7.80
C ARG A 281 -12.23 -2.53 6.65
N ASP A 282 -11.52 -2.48 5.52
CA ASP A 282 -11.95 -1.74 4.34
C ASP A 282 -13.25 -2.32 3.77
N TRP A 283 -13.36 -3.66 3.74
CA TRP A 283 -14.57 -4.37 3.33
C TRP A 283 -15.74 -4.12 4.29
N THR A 284 -15.54 -4.34 5.59
CA THR A 284 -16.56 -4.09 6.62
C THR A 284 -17.05 -2.65 6.56
N GLY A 285 -16.13 -1.69 6.51
CA GLY A 285 -16.46 -0.28 6.38
C GLY A 285 -17.19 0.05 5.07
N GLN A 286 -16.95 -0.67 3.98
CA GLN A 286 -17.69 -0.49 2.73
C GLN A 286 -19.15 -0.95 2.86
N VAL A 287 -19.40 -2.08 3.51
CA VAL A 287 -20.75 -2.57 3.76
C VAL A 287 -21.49 -1.61 4.71
N GLU A 288 -20.85 -1.20 5.81
CA GLU A 288 -21.42 -0.22 6.75
C GLU A 288 -21.77 1.10 6.08
N ARG A 289 -20.88 1.65 5.23
CA ARG A 289 -21.19 2.88 4.46
C ARG A 289 -22.42 2.70 3.58
N CYS A 290 -22.53 1.57 2.88
CA CYS A 290 -23.67 1.31 2.01
C CYS A 290 -24.99 1.21 2.80
N VAL A 291 -24.98 0.60 3.99
CA VAL A 291 -26.14 0.50 4.87
C VAL A 291 -26.48 1.86 5.48
N ALA A 292 -25.48 2.64 5.90
CA ALA A 292 -25.67 4.00 6.41
C ALA A 292 -26.32 4.91 5.36
N GLU A 293 -25.84 4.87 4.11
CA GLU A 293 -26.43 5.60 2.99
C GLU A 293 -27.90 5.22 2.78
N ALA A 294 -28.27 3.94 2.88
CA ALA A 294 -29.67 3.50 2.77
C ALA A 294 -30.56 3.99 3.93
N ARG A 295 -29.98 4.21 5.11
CA ARG A 295 -30.68 4.84 6.23
C ARG A 295 -30.84 6.34 6.01
N ASP A 296 -29.81 6.99 5.49
CA ASP A 296 -29.83 8.42 5.20
C ASP A 296 -30.81 8.79 4.07
N THR A 297 -31.09 7.86 3.13
CA THR A 297 -32.16 8.01 2.14
C THR A 297 -33.56 7.76 2.69
N GLY A 298 -33.69 7.31 3.95
CA GLY A 298 -34.97 7.01 4.60
C GLY A 298 -35.58 5.65 4.22
N GLU A 299 -34.82 4.80 3.52
CA GLU A 299 -35.28 3.47 3.10
C GLU A 299 -35.10 2.41 4.21
N LEU A 300 -34.24 2.67 5.19
CA LEU A 300 -34.14 1.91 6.44
C LEU A 300 -34.76 2.66 7.61
N HIS A 301 -35.26 1.93 8.61
CA HIS A 301 -35.76 2.54 9.85
C HIS A 301 -34.66 3.39 10.52
N PRO A 302 -35.00 4.56 11.09
CA PRO A 302 -34.01 5.51 11.62
C PRO A 302 -33.23 4.98 12.82
N ASP A 303 -33.79 4.01 13.56
CA ASP A 303 -33.16 3.30 14.68
C ASP A 303 -32.33 2.08 14.25
N THR A 304 -32.20 1.82 12.94
CA THR A 304 -31.39 0.71 12.43
C THR A 304 -29.94 0.82 12.89
N ASP A 305 -29.49 -0.21 13.60
CA ASP A 305 -28.08 -0.42 13.95
C ASP A 305 -27.29 -0.86 12.70
N VAL A 306 -26.55 0.09 12.12
CA VAL A 306 -25.78 -0.09 10.89
C VAL A 306 -24.67 -1.15 11.06
N PRO A 307 -23.78 -1.06 12.08
CA PRO A 307 -22.79 -2.11 12.34
C PRO A 307 -23.40 -3.51 12.46
N GLN A 308 -24.52 -3.64 13.18
CA GLN A 308 -25.18 -4.93 13.36
C GLN A 308 -25.72 -5.50 12.04
N VAL A 309 -26.39 -4.68 11.22
CA VAL A 309 -26.84 -5.11 9.88
C VAL A 309 -25.66 -5.53 9.02
N ALA A 310 -24.59 -4.73 8.98
CA ALA A 310 -23.41 -5.04 8.18
C ALA A 310 -22.76 -6.37 8.59
N PHE A 311 -22.61 -6.60 9.89
CA PHE A 311 -22.10 -7.86 10.45
C PHE A 311 -22.93 -9.06 9.99
N GLU A 312 -24.26 -8.99 10.10
CA GLU A 312 -25.13 -10.10 9.71
C GLU A 312 -25.07 -10.39 8.21
N LEU A 313 -25.03 -9.35 7.37
CA LEU A 313 -24.89 -9.50 5.91
C LEU A 313 -23.56 -10.18 5.56
N ILE A 314 -22.44 -9.74 6.16
CA ILE A 314 -21.11 -10.33 5.96
C ILE A 314 -21.11 -11.79 6.41
N ALA A 315 -21.66 -12.10 7.59
CA ALA A 315 -21.73 -13.46 8.11
C ALA A 315 -22.51 -14.40 7.17
N LEU A 316 -23.64 -13.95 6.61
CA LEU A 316 -24.43 -14.73 5.65
C LEU A 316 -23.65 -15.01 4.36
N MET A 317 -22.93 -14.02 3.85
CA MET A 317 -22.07 -14.14 2.67
C MET A 317 -20.93 -15.13 2.93
N GLU A 318 -20.15 -14.92 3.98
CA GLU A 318 -18.99 -15.76 4.32
C GLU A 318 -19.36 -17.21 4.63
N THR A 319 -20.45 -17.42 5.38
CA THR A 319 -20.98 -18.76 5.63
C THR A 319 -21.35 -19.47 4.32
N ALA A 320 -21.91 -18.75 3.35
CA ALA A 320 -22.25 -19.32 2.06
C ALA A 320 -21.01 -19.79 1.29
N ASN A 321 -19.98 -18.95 1.25
CA ASN A 321 -18.69 -19.29 0.67
C ASN A 321 -18.09 -20.53 1.34
N ALA A 322 -18.00 -20.52 2.68
CA ALA A 322 -17.38 -21.60 3.44
C ALA A 322 -18.02 -22.96 3.15
N HIS A 323 -19.36 -23.03 3.23
CA HIS A 323 -20.11 -24.25 2.94
C HIS A 323 -20.01 -24.67 1.47
N SER A 324 -20.10 -23.71 0.54
CA SER A 324 -20.02 -24.02 -0.89
C SER A 324 -18.64 -24.54 -1.29
N VAL A 325 -17.55 -23.99 -0.75
CA VAL A 325 -16.19 -24.49 -1.00
C VAL A 325 -16.00 -25.88 -0.39
N LEU A 326 -16.47 -26.09 0.84
CA LEU A 326 -16.28 -27.36 1.55
C LEU A 326 -17.09 -28.52 0.95
N HIS A 327 -18.32 -28.27 0.52
CA HIS A 327 -19.26 -29.31 0.07
C HIS A 327 -19.50 -29.33 -1.44
N ASP A 328 -18.90 -28.40 -2.19
CA ASP A 328 -19.16 -28.19 -3.63
C ASP A 328 -20.66 -28.00 -3.94
N GLU A 329 -21.37 -27.31 -3.04
CA GLU A 329 -22.83 -27.11 -3.15
C GLU A 329 -23.15 -25.63 -3.46
N PRO A 330 -23.47 -25.26 -4.72
CA PRO A 330 -23.80 -23.88 -5.07
C PRO A 330 -25.17 -23.44 -4.54
N ALA A 331 -26.07 -24.39 -4.23
CA ALA A 331 -27.42 -24.08 -3.73
C ALA A 331 -27.43 -23.29 -2.40
N ILE A 332 -26.30 -23.27 -1.67
CA ILE A 332 -26.13 -22.49 -0.44
C ILE A 332 -26.16 -20.98 -0.72
N TYR A 333 -25.66 -20.50 -1.87
CA TYR A 333 -25.73 -19.07 -2.20
C TYR A 333 -27.16 -18.56 -2.32
N ARG A 334 -28.07 -19.38 -2.86
CA ARG A 334 -29.50 -19.07 -2.87
C ARG A 334 -30.06 -18.95 -1.45
N ARG A 335 -29.65 -19.81 -0.51
CA ARG A 335 -30.10 -19.72 0.90
C ARG A 335 -29.63 -18.43 1.55
N ALA A 336 -28.36 -18.05 1.33
CA ALA A 336 -27.82 -16.79 1.81
C ALA A 336 -28.56 -15.59 1.20
N GLY A 337 -28.84 -15.62 -0.10
CA GLY A 337 -29.64 -14.59 -0.78
C GLY A 337 -31.02 -14.40 -0.16
N VAL A 338 -31.73 -15.51 0.14
CA VAL A 338 -33.04 -15.48 0.84
C VAL A 338 -32.89 -14.84 2.22
N ALA A 339 -31.88 -15.23 3.00
CA ALA A 339 -31.64 -14.68 4.32
C ALA A 339 -31.29 -13.18 4.29
N ILE A 340 -30.44 -12.75 3.36
CA ILE A 340 -30.09 -11.34 3.12
C ILE A 340 -31.34 -10.54 2.78
N THR A 341 -32.16 -11.04 1.85
CA THR A 341 -33.40 -10.36 1.44
C THR A 341 -34.38 -10.24 2.61
N ALA A 342 -34.56 -11.31 3.40
CA ALA A 342 -35.39 -11.27 4.60
C ALA A 342 -34.86 -10.26 5.62
N ARG A 343 -33.54 -10.23 5.82
CA ARG A 343 -32.90 -9.34 6.79
C ARG A 343 -33.02 -7.86 6.42
N LEU A 344 -32.85 -7.54 5.13
CA LEU A 344 -33.03 -6.18 4.62
C LEU A 344 -34.50 -5.75 4.70
N ARG A 345 -35.45 -6.63 4.36
CA ARG A 345 -36.89 -6.35 4.49
C ARG A 345 -37.32 -6.07 5.91
N ALA A 346 -36.72 -6.75 6.89
CA ALA A 346 -37.00 -6.54 8.30
C ALA A 346 -36.52 -5.17 8.82
N ALA A 347 -35.52 -4.56 8.19
CA ALA A 347 -35.04 -3.22 8.57
C ALA A 347 -35.56 -2.09 7.67
N ALA A 348 -36.26 -2.43 6.58
CA ALA A 348 -36.77 -1.46 5.62
C ALA A 348 -38.01 -0.72 6.13
N THR A 349 -38.11 0.58 5.84
CA THR A 349 -39.34 1.36 6.09
C THR A 349 -40.49 0.91 5.18
N ASP A 350 -40.16 0.47 3.97
CA ASP A 350 -41.06 -0.22 3.04
C ASP A 350 -40.36 -1.50 2.50
N PRO A 351 -40.84 -2.70 2.90
CA PRO A 351 -40.26 -3.97 2.44
C PRO A 351 -40.28 -4.19 0.92
N SER A 352 -41.12 -3.46 0.18
CA SER A 352 -41.21 -3.57 -1.29
C SER A 352 -40.00 -2.96 -2.01
N LEU A 353 -39.23 -2.10 -1.33
CA LEU A 353 -38.00 -1.48 -1.84
C LEU A 353 -36.85 -2.50 -2.00
N VAL A 354 -36.89 -3.62 -1.28
CA VAL A 354 -35.86 -4.66 -1.38
C VAL A 354 -36.10 -5.50 -2.63
N PRO A 355 -35.15 -5.55 -3.58
CA PRO A 355 -35.28 -6.36 -4.78
C PRO A 355 -35.61 -7.83 -4.47
N GLN A 356 -36.41 -8.45 -5.34
CA GLN A 356 -36.65 -9.88 -5.24
C GLN A 356 -35.44 -10.66 -5.76
N LEU A 357 -35.16 -11.81 -5.15
CA LEU A 357 -34.27 -12.79 -5.75
C LEU A 357 -34.90 -13.29 -7.04
N ASN A 358 -34.41 -12.79 -8.17
CA ASN A 358 -34.76 -13.37 -9.45
C ASN A 358 -34.18 -14.79 -9.53
N SER A 359 -34.96 -15.71 -10.10
CA SER A 359 -34.63 -17.13 -10.30
C SER A 359 -33.35 -17.38 -11.11
N SER A 360 -32.70 -16.33 -11.63
CA SER A 360 -31.50 -16.37 -12.46
C SER A 360 -30.21 -16.78 -11.73
N LEU A 361 -30.18 -16.76 -10.39
CA LEU A 361 -29.13 -17.43 -9.60
C LEU A 361 -29.12 -18.97 -9.81
N SER A 362 -30.09 -19.53 -10.54
CA SER A 362 -30.18 -20.96 -10.87
C SER A 362 -29.87 -21.30 -12.33
N ALA A 363 -29.56 -20.33 -13.20
CA ALA A 363 -29.56 -20.54 -14.65
C ALA A 363 -28.20 -20.88 -15.29
N SER A 364 -27.18 -21.24 -14.50
CA SER A 364 -25.94 -21.84 -15.01
C SER A 364 -25.72 -23.27 -14.47
N ALA A 365 -26.78 -24.08 -14.46
CA ALA A 365 -26.59 -25.53 -14.58
C ALA A 365 -26.21 -25.81 -16.03
N SER A 366 -24.94 -26.10 -16.28
CA SER A 366 -24.37 -26.44 -17.59
C SER A 366 -25.24 -27.41 -18.40
N PRO A 367 -25.52 -27.14 -19.69
CA PRO A 367 -25.81 -28.19 -20.63
C PRO A 367 -24.48 -28.79 -21.12
N GLY A 368 -24.22 -30.03 -20.72
CA GLY A 368 -23.43 -30.97 -21.50
C GLY A 368 -21.92 -31.02 -21.24
N LEU A 369 -21.45 -32.23 -20.97
CA LEU A 369 -20.23 -32.73 -21.59
C LEU A 369 -20.58 -34.03 -22.34
N PRO A 370 -19.98 -34.27 -23.53
CA PRO A 370 -20.23 -35.42 -24.39
C PRO A 370 -19.67 -36.73 -23.86
#